data_AF-A0A8S8YHT1-F1
#
_entry.id   AF-A0A8S8YHT1-F1
#
_cell.length_a   1.000
_cell.length_b   1.000
_cell.length_c   1.000
_cell.angle_alpha   90.00
_cell.angle_beta   90.00
_cell.angle_gamma   90.00
#
_symmetry.space_group_name_H-M   'P 1'
#
loop_
_entity.id
_entity.type
_entity.pdbx_description
1 polymer ?
#
loop_
_entity_poly.entity_id
_entity_poly.type
_entity_poly.pdbx_seq_one_letter_code
_entity_poly.pdbx_strand_id
1 'polypeptide(L)' 'MQVVHHADEFESALNLCQSRAQSAFGDSRVFVEKFIEGAQHVEFQVLADGKKQSISVSVFAPSNGVIKNCWKRARG' A
#
# COMPACT_ATOMS: atom_id res chain seq x y z
N MET A 1 -6.59 -4.28 -5.48
CA MET A 1 -7.56 -4.22 -4.37
C MET A 1 -8.97 -4.24 -4.95
N GLN A 2 -9.93 -4.85 -4.25
CA GLN A 2 -11.35 -4.81 -4.57
C GLN A 2 -12.11 -4.76 -3.23
N VAL A 3 -13.07 -3.84 -3.10
CA VAL A 3 -13.97 -3.78 -1.94
C VAL A 3 -15.18 -4.68 -2.23
N VAL A 4 -15.62 -5.44 -1.23
CA VAL A 4 -16.74 -6.39 -1.31
C VAL A 4 -17.73 -6.03 -0.20
N HIS A 5 -18.97 -5.74 -0.56
CA HIS A 5 -20.02 -5.34 0.40
C HIS A 5 -20.96 -6.49 0.75
N HIS A 6 -21.15 -7.43 -0.18
CA HIS A 6 -22.03 -8.58 0.00
C HIS A 6 -21.29 -9.91 -0.21
N ALA A 7 -21.75 -10.96 0.48
CA ALA A 7 -21.07 -12.25 0.50
C ALA A 7 -21.09 -12.97 -0.86
N ASP A 8 -22.15 -12.76 -1.65
CA ASP A 8 -22.32 -13.29 -3.00
C ASP A 8 -21.34 -12.69 -4.02
N GLU A 9 -20.80 -11.49 -3.76
CA GLU A 9 -19.80 -10.86 -4.61
C GLU A 9 -18.38 -11.44 -4.39
N PHE A 10 -18.16 -12.08 -3.23
CA PHE A 10 -16.82 -12.43 -2.74
C PHE A 10 -16.05 -13.36 -3.67
N GLU A 11 -16.68 -14.43 -4.15
CA GLU A 11 -16.02 -15.43 -5.01
C GLU A 11 -15.53 -14.79 -6.31
N SER A 12 -16.38 -13.96 -6.93
CA SER A 12 -16.04 -13.25 -8.16
C SER A 12 -14.89 -12.26 -7.95
N ALA A 13 -14.91 -11.51 -6.83
CA ALA A 13 -13.88 -10.55 -6.46
C ALA A 13 -12.54 -11.23 -6.16
N LEU A 14 -12.57 -12.38 -5.47
CA LEU A 14 -11.39 -13.17 -5.14
C LEU A 14 -10.68 -13.63 -6.42
N ASN A 15 -11.41 -14.26 -7.34
CA ASN A 15 -10.87 -14.75 -8.61
C ASN A 15 -10.25 -13.62 -9.44
N LEU A 16 -10.91 -12.46 -9.48
CA LEU A 16 -10.41 -11.28 -10.17
C LEU A 16 -9.11 -10.75 -9.55
N CYS A 17 -9.04 -10.67 -8.22
CA CYS A 17 -7.85 -10.21 -7.50
C CYS A 17 -6.66 -11.17 -7.68
N GLN A 18 -6.89 -12.48 -7.61
CA GLN A 18 -5.84 -13.48 -7.82
C GLN A 18 -5.29 -13.43 -9.24
N SER A 19 -6.16 -13.31 -10.26
CA SER A 19 -5.75 -13.17 -11.66
C SER A 19 -4.91 -11.92 -11.90
N ARG A 20 -5.31 -10.78 -11.32
CA ARG A 20 -4.53 -9.53 -11.38
C ARG A 20 -3.18 -9.68 -10.68
N ALA A 21 -3.15 -10.30 -9.50
CA ALA A 21 -1.91 -10.52 -8.74
C ALA A 21 -0.93 -11.41 -9.51
N GLN A 22 -1.42 -12.52 -10.06
CA GLN A 22 -0.63 -13.42 -10.90
C GLN A 22 -0.04 -12.70 -12.13
N SER A 23 -0.85 -11.88 -12.78
CA SER A 23 -0.42 -11.19 -14.02
C SER A 23 0.58 -10.05 -13.74
N ALA A 24 0.44 -9.34 -12.62
CA ALA A 24 1.28 -8.19 -12.29
C ALA A 24 2.56 -8.55 -11.51
N PHE A 25 2.49 -9.57 -10.66
CA PHE A 25 3.56 -9.92 -9.72
C PHE A 25 4.07 -11.36 -9.86
N GLY A 26 3.44 -12.19 -10.70
CA GLY A 26 3.78 -13.60 -10.84
C GLY A 26 3.32 -14.49 -9.67
N ASP A 27 2.54 -13.93 -8.74
CA ASP A 27 2.07 -14.60 -7.52
C ASP A 27 0.58 -14.32 -7.32
N SER A 28 -0.23 -15.37 -7.22
CA SER A 28 -1.69 -15.28 -7.06
C SER A 28 -2.16 -15.19 -5.62
N ARG A 29 -1.25 -15.22 -4.63
CA ARG A 29 -1.63 -15.11 -3.21
C ARG A 29 -2.23 -13.74 -2.92
N VAL A 30 -3.34 -13.73 -2.19
CA VAL A 30 -4.08 -12.51 -1.80
C VAL A 30 -4.48 -12.57 -0.33
N PHE A 31 -4.64 -11.41 0.29
CA PHE A 31 -5.14 -11.27 1.66
C PHE A 31 -6.52 -10.63 1.66
N VAL A 32 -7.31 -10.96 2.69
CA VAL A 32 -8.58 -10.30 3.00
C VAL A 32 -8.37 -9.46 4.24
N GLU A 33 -8.76 -8.19 4.18
CA GLU A 33 -8.67 -7.26 5.29
C GLU A 33 -10.01 -6.54 5.50
N LYS A 34 -10.23 -6.07 6.72
CA LYS A 34 -11.42 -5.29 7.04
C LYS A 34 -11.29 -3.91 6.39
N PHE A 35 -12.28 -3.54 5.58
CA PHE A 35 -12.36 -2.20 5.01
C PHE A 35 -12.79 -1.17 6.07
N ILE A 36 -12.09 -0.03 6.12
CA ILE A 36 -12.38 1.08 7.04
C ILE A 36 -12.75 2.31 6.21
N GLU A 37 -14.00 2.75 6.31
CA GLU A 37 -14.48 3.95 5.63
C GLU A 37 -13.91 5.23 6.27
N GLY A 38 -13.56 6.21 5.44
CA GLY A 38 -13.01 7.49 5.89
C GLY A 38 -11.61 7.43 6.49
N ALA A 39 -10.88 6.31 6.31
CA ALA A 39 -9.52 6.15 6.81
C ALA A 39 -8.57 7.21 6.22
N GLN A 40 -7.77 7.84 7.08
CA GLN A 40 -6.68 8.70 6.67
C GLN A 40 -5.43 7.84 6.43
N HIS A 41 -4.84 7.94 5.26
CA HIS A 41 -3.60 7.24 4.94
C HIS A 41 -2.42 8.03 5.50
N VAL A 42 -1.68 7.43 6.43
CA VAL A 42 -0.48 8.03 7.03
C VAL A 42 0.69 7.08 6.82
N GLU A 43 1.77 7.61 6.25
CA GLU A 43 3.00 6.85 5.97
C GLU A 43 4.14 7.36 6.84
N PHE A 44 4.95 6.44 7.35
CA PHE A 44 6.16 6.75 8.08
C PHE A 44 7.37 6.34 7.24
N GLN A 45 8.17 7.33 6.82
CA GLN A 45 9.44 7.07 6.17
C GLN A 45 10.52 6.94 7.25
N VAL A 46 11.14 5.76 7.31
CA VAL A 46 12.28 5.49 8.18
C VAL A 46 13.54 5.43 7.33
N LEU A 47 14.60 6.14 7.72
CA LEU A 47 15.95 5.95 7.17
C LEU A 47 16.90 5.57 8.31
N ALA A 48 17.74 4.57 8.06
CA ALA A 48 18.78 4.12 8.98
C ALA A 48 20.10 3.96 8.21
N ASP A 49 21.20 4.36 8.83
CA ASP A 49 22.55 4.29 8.25
C ASP A 49 23.22 2.90 8.37
N GLY A 50 22.49 1.92 8.94
CA GLY A 50 23.00 0.56 9.20
C GLY A 50 24.00 0.47 10.35
N LYS A 51 24.38 1.60 10.97
CA LYS A 51 25.16 1.67 12.21
C LYS A 51 24.17 1.89 13.36
N LYS A 52 24.50 1.41 14.57
CA LYS A 52 23.57 1.34 15.72
C LYS A 52 23.11 2.72 16.26
N GLN A 53 23.30 3.83 15.55
CA GLN A 53 23.35 5.16 16.16
C GLN A 53 22.36 6.17 15.58
N SER A 54 21.93 6.07 14.32
CA SER A 54 21.02 7.08 13.77
C SER A 54 19.86 6.49 12.96
N ILE A 55 18.65 6.91 13.34
CA ILE A 55 17.41 6.64 12.63
C ILE A 55 16.70 7.97 12.47
N SER A 56 16.36 8.36 11.25
CA SER A 56 15.44 9.47 11.00
C SER A 56 14.07 8.93 10.65
N VAL A 57 13.03 9.54 11.23
CA VAL A 57 11.63 9.17 11.00
C VAL A 57 10.90 10.42 10.54
N SER A 58 10.27 10.34 9.37
CA SER A 58 9.44 11.40 8.80
C SER A 58 8.01 10.89 8.65
N VAL A 59 7.02 11.71 9.00
CA VAL A 59 5.59 11.39 8.78
C VAL A 59 5.12 12.11 7.53
N PHE A 60 4.46 11.39 6.63
CA PHE A 60 3.80 11.93 5.47
C PHE A 60 2.31 11.58 5.51
N ALA A 61 1.46 12.60 5.51
CA ALA A 61 0.01 12.46 5.41
C ALA A 61 -0.46 13.26 4.18
N PRO A 62 -0.71 12.62 3.03
CA PRO A 62 -1.21 13.32 1.86
C PRO A 62 -2.62 13.85 2.14
N SER A 63 -2.81 15.16 1.99
CA SER A 63 -4.11 15.80 2.25
C SER A 63 -5.20 15.43 1.25
N ASN A 64 -4.87 14.82 0.09
CA ASN A 64 -5.81 14.37 -0.92
C ASN A 64 -5.20 13.28 -1.83
N GLY A 65 -5.22 12.02 -1.41
CA GLY A 65 -5.30 10.80 -2.27
C GLY A 65 -4.38 10.57 -3.48
N VAL A 66 -3.44 11.47 -3.81
CA VAL A 66 -2.53 11.33 -4.95
C VAL A 66 -1.10 11.25 -4.44
N ILE A 67 -0.55 10.04 -4.47
CA ILE A 67 0.88 9.79 -4.26
C ILE A 67 1.64 10.46 -5.42
N LYS A 68 2.11 11.70 -5.22
CA LYS A 68 3.10 12.34 -6.10
C LYS A 68 4.49 12.17 -5.50
N ASN A 69 5.06 10.98 -5.64
CA ASN A 69 6.50 10.79 -5.43
C ASN A 69 7.26 11.31 -6.65
N CYS A 70 7.53 12.62 -6.68
CA CYS A 70 8.59 13.20 -7.51
C CYS A 70 9.68 13.70 -6.57
N TRP A 71 10.51 12.79 -6.07
CA TRP A 71 11.74 13.14 -5.38
C TRP A 71 12.94 12.65 -6.19
N LYS A 72 13.30 13.43 -7.22
CA LYS A 72 14.71 13.58 -7.60
C LYS A 72 15.39 14.32 -6.44
N ARG A 73 16.08 13.59 -5.56
CA ARG A 73 17.20 14.14 -4.80
C ARG A 73 18.45 13.36 -5.13
N ALA A 74 19.00 13.62 -6.31
CA ALA A 74 20.43 13.48 -6.55
C ALA A 74 21.08 14.80 -6.15
N ARG A 75 21.60 14.87 -4.92
CA ARG A 75 22.70 15.77 -4.55
C ARG A 75 23.51 15.10 -3.45
N GLY A 76 24.78 14.93 -3.75
CA GLY A 76 25.80 14.15 -3.06
C GLY A 76 26.67 13.54 -4.14
#